data_AF-A0A1Y5TAJ0-F1
#
_entry.id   AF-A0A1Y5TAJ0-F1
#
_cell.length_a   1.000
_cell.length_b   1.000
_cell.length_c   1.000
_cell.angle_alpha   90.00
_cell.angle_beta   90.00
_cell.angle_gamma   90.00
#
_symmetry.space_group_name_H-M   'P 1'
#
loop_
_entity.id
_entity.type
_entity.pdbx_description
1 polymer ?
#
loop_
_entity_poly.entity_id
_entity_poly.type
_entity_poly.pdbx_seq_one_letter_code
_entity_poly.pdbx_strand_id
1 'polypeptide(L)'
;MISGIAFTFVVLPCLGAVVLAAIVRHWALAAAAMCGGLAFAFLAPSLPGAVGLLGLPFFVGVALGGLAMVLALPRRPDMDLWGRMLTALTVAFAATFLNLLLNANGL
;
A
#
# COMPACT_ATOMS: atom_id res chain seq x y z
N MET A 1 13.80 -18.67 5.70
CA MET A 1 13.44 -17.76 6.80
C MET A 1 13.26 -16.38 6.20
N ILE A 2 12.04 -15.83 6.19
CA ILE A 2 11.85 -14.45 5.72
C ILE A 2 12.45 -13.53 6.79
N SER A 3 13.40 -12.67 6.42
CA SER A 3 13.91 -11.63 7.33
C SER A 3 12.72 -10.79 7.81
N GLY A 4 12.54 -10.61 9.12
CA GLY A 4 11.39 -9.87 9.68
C GLY A 4 11.26 -8.46 9.09
N ILE A 5 12.38 -7.87 8.63
CA ILE A 5 12.44 -6.59 7.94
C ILE A 5 11.75 -6.67 6.57
N ALA A 6 12.08 -7.68 5.76
CA ALA A 6 11.45 -7.87 4.45
C ALA A 6 9.93 -8.11 4.58
N PHE A 7 9.51 -8.82 5.63
CA PHE A 7 8.10 -9.03 5.91
C PHE A 7 7.37 -7.70 6.21
N THR A 8 7.89 -6.91 7.13
CA THR A 8 7.24 -5.66 7.57
C THR A 8 7.27 -4.56 6.51
N PHE A 9 8.38 -4.42 5.77
CA PHE A 9 8.55 -3.31 4.82
C PHE A 9 8.17 -3.65 3.38
N VAL A 10 7.99 -4.91 3.02
CA VAL A 10 7.67 -5.29 1.62
C VAL A 10 6.39 -6.09 1.56
N VAL A 11 6.27 -7.18 2.33
CA VAL A 11 5.12 -8.08 2.24
C VAL A 11 3.84 -7.44 2.77
N LEU A 12 3.87 -6.85 3.97
CA LEU A 12 2.72 -6.20 4.61
C LEU A 12 2.11 -5.05 3.78
N PRO A 13 2.92 -4.11 3.24
CA PRO A 13 2.40 -3.06 2.36
C PRO A 13 1.83 -3.62 1.05
N CYS A 14 2.49 -4.62 0.45
CA CYS A 14 1.99 -5.28 -0.74
C CYS A 14 0.64 -5.95 -0.50
N LEU A 15 0.45 -6.60 0.65
CA LEU A 15 -0.84 -7.18 1.04
C LEU A 15 -1.93 -6.10 1.15
N GLY A 16 -1.64 -4.97 1.80
CA GLY A 16 -2.58 -3.84 1.89
C GLY A 16 -3.00 -3.31 0.53
N ALA A 17 -2.03 -3.13 -0.38
CA ALA A 17 -2.27 -2.66 -1.73
C ALA A 17 -3.13 -3.64 -2.55
N VAL A 18 -2.83 -4.95 -2.46
CA VAL A 18 -3.56 -6.00 -3.16
C VAL A 18 -4.99 -6.16 -2.65
N VAL A 19 -5.18 -6.16 -1.32
CA VAL A 19 -6.51 -6.25 -0.70
C VAL A 19 -7.37 -5.08 -1.15
N LEU A 20 -6.83 -3.86 -1.13
CA LEU A 20 -7.53 -2.68 -1.63
C LEU A 20 -7.90 -2.84 -3.12
N ALA A 21 -6.96 -3.23 -3.97
CA ALA A 21 -7.18 -3.36 -5.40
C ALA A 21 -8.21 -4.46 -5.76
N ALA A 22 -8.30 -5.51 -4.94
CA ALA A 22 -9.31 -6.54 -5.10
C ALA A 22 -10.73 -5.99 -4.87
N ILE A 23 -10.89 -5.18 -3.82
CA ILE A 23 -12.19 -4.66 -3.37
C ILE A 23 -12.63 -3.45 -4.20
N VAL A 24 -11.70 -2.56 -4.54
CA VAL A 24 -12.05 -1.27 -5.15
C VAL A 24 -12.25 -1.39 -6.65
N ARG A 25 -13.45 -1.00 -7.10
CA ARG A 25 -13.84 -0.96 -8.53
C ARG A 25 -14.00 0.44 -9.10
N HIS A 26 -14.11 1.46 -8.24
CA HIS A 26 -14.24 2.86 -8.67
C HIS A 26 -13.09 3.70 -8.15
N TRP A 27 -12.61 4.61 -8.98
CA TRP A 27 -11.51 5.53 -8.67
C TRP A 27 -11.80 6.42 -7.44
N ALA A 28 -13.06 6.82 -7.23
CA ALA A 28 -13.45 7.61 -6.06
C ALA A 28 -13.28 6.84 -4.73
N LEU A 29 -13.60 5.54 -4.72
CA LEU A 29 -13.35 4.67 -3.57
C LEU A 29 -11.86 4.47 -3.33
N ALA A 30 -11.06 4.39 -4.41
CA ALA A 30 -9.60 4.32 -4.30
C ALA A 30 -9.02 5.58 -3.66
N ALA A 31 -9.51 6.76 -4.05
CA ALA A 31 -9.10 8.04 -3.49
C ALA A 31 -9.47 8.14 -1.99
N ALA A 32 -10.69 7.74 -1.62
CA ALA A 32 -11.12 7.72 -0.23
C ALA A 32 -10.23 6.81 0.63
N ALA A 33 -9.92 5.62 0.14
CA ALA A 33 -9.04 4.68 0.83
C ALA A 33 -7.58 5.14 0.88
N MET A 34 -7.10 5.85 -0.15
CA MET A 34 -5.79 6.51 -0.13
C MET A 34 -5.72 7.55 0.99
N CYS A 35 -6.69 8.46 1.06
CA CYS A 35 -6.78 9.46 2.11
C CYS A 35 -6.89 8.83 3.51
N GLY A 36 -7.67 7.76 3.65
CA GLY A 36 -7.78 7.01 4.91
C GLY A 36 -6.47 6.36 5.34
N GLY A 37 -5.74 5.74 4.40
CA GLY A 37 -4.42 5.17 4.66
C GLY A 37 -3.38 6.23 5.07
N LEU A 38 -3.40 7.39 4.42
CA LEU A 38 -2.56 8.53 4.80
C LEU A 38 -2.93 9.09 6.17
N ALA A 39 -4.23 9.27 6.46
CA ALA A 39 -4.70 9.73 7.76
C ALA A 39 -4.24 8.78 8.88
N PHE A 40 -4.24 7.47 8.63
CA PHE A 40 -3.71 6.48 9.57
C PHE A 40 -2.21 6.66 9.83
N ALA A 41 -1.43 7.00 8.79
CA ALA A 41 -0.02 7.31 8.95
C ALA A 41 0.21 8.58 9.81
N PHE A 42 -0.66 9.58 9.71
CA PHE A 42 -0.62 10.76 10.60
C PHE A 42 -1.06 10.46 12.03
N LEU A 43 -1.94 9.48 12.24
CA LEU A 43 -2.38 9.02 13.56
C LEU A 43 -1.38 8.06 14.23
N ALA A 44 -0.37 7.59 13.51
CA ALA A 44 0.69 6.71 13.99
C ALA A 44 1.25 7.03 15.39
N PRO A 45 1.66 8.28 15.72
CA PRO A 45 2.24 8.60 17.03
C PRO A 45 1.25 8.44 18.19
N SER A 46 -0.06 8.42 17.90
CA SER A 46 -1.13 8.29 18.90
C SER A 46 -1.64 6.86 19.06
N LEU A 47 -1.12 5.91 18.27
CA LEU A 47 -1.58 4.52 18.28
C LEU A 47 -0.79 3.66 19.28
N PRO A 48 -1.43 2.63 19.88
CA PRO A 48 -0.72 1.63 20.66
C PRO A 48 0.39 0.96 19.82
N GLY A 49 1.56 0.71 20.41
CA GLY A 49 2.75 0.24 19.67
C GLY A 49 2.53 -1.01 18.81
N ALA A 50 1.67 -1.94 19.26
CA ALA A 50 1.31 -3.13 18.48
C ALA A 50 0.52 -2.81 17.19
N VAL A 51 -0.37 -1.81 17.25
CA VAL A 51 -1.16 -1.33 16.11
C VAL A 51 -0.27 -0.55 15.14
N GLY A 52 0.69 0.22 15.66
CA GLY A 52 1.69 0.90 14.84
C GLY A 52 2.60 -0.06 14.07
N LEU A 53 3.08 -1.13 14.72
CA LEU A 53 4.03 -2.07 14.10
C LEU A 53 3.46 -2.85 12.90
N LEU A 54 2.19 -3.25 12.97
CA LEU A 54 1.55 -4.07 11.93
C LEU A 54 0.59 -3.25 11.05
N GLY A 55 -0.16 -2.33 11.65
CA GLY A 55 -1.15 -1.53 10.94
C GLY A 55 -0.51 -0.51 10.01
N LEU A 56 0.53 0.18 10.47
CA LEU A 56 1.16 1.25 9.71
C LEU A 56 1.72 0.79 8.34
N PRO A 57 2.53 -0.28 8.23
CA PRO A 57 3.00 -0.75 6.93
C PRO A 57 1.85 -1.22 6.03
N PHE A 58 0.81 -1.84 6.60
CA PHE A 58 -0.36 -2.26 5.85
C PHE A 58 -1.11 -1.05 5.26
N PHE A 59 -1.41 -0.02 6.07
CA PHE A 59 -2.12 1.18 5.63
C PHE A 59 -1.31 2.07 4.70
N VAL A 60 0.03 2.07 4.81
CA VAL A 60 0.91 2.66 3.80
C VAL A 60 0.75 1.93 2.46
N GLY A 61 0.67 0.60 2.49
CA GLY A 61 0.33 -0.22 1.33
C GLY A 61 -1.02 0.14 0.70
N VAL A 62 -2.06 0.30 1.53
CA VAL A 62 -3.39 0.76 1.12
C VAL A 62 -3.31 2.13 0.46
N ALA A 63 -2.52 3.07 1.00
CA ALA A 63 -2.34 4.40 0.42
C ALA A 63 -1.68 4.35 -0.95
N LEU A 64 -0.60 3.58 -1.09
CA LEU A 64 0.12 3.41 -2.36
C LEU A 64 -0.71 2.68 -3.42
N GLY A 65 -1.40 1.61 -3.02
CA GLY A 65 -2.35 0.91 -3.90
C GLY A 65 -3.51 1.81 -4.31
N GLY A 66 -4.01 2.64 -3.40
CA GLY A 66 -5.05 3.64 -3.66
C GLY A 66 -4.59 4.65 -4.71
N LEU A 67 -3.39 5.21 -4.56
CA LEU A 67 -2.77 6.11 -5.55
C LEU A 67 -2.69 5.44 -6.94
N ALA A 68 -2.22 4.19 -7.00
CA ALA A 68 -2.14 3.44 -8.25
C ALA A 68 -3.52 3.28 -8.91
N MET A 69 -4.54 2.93 -8.12
CA MET A 69 -5.92 2.74 -8.59
C MET A 69 -6.58 4.05 -9.03
N VAL A 70 -6.33 5.16 -8.33
CA VAL A 70 -6.81 6.50 -8.71
C VAL A 70 -6.29 6.90 -10.09
N LEU A 71 -5.06 6.51 -10.44
CA LEU A 71 -4.47 6.81 -11.75
C LEU A 71 -4.85 5.79 -12.83
N ALA A 72 -5.08 4.54 -12.47
CA ALA A 72 -5.33 3.44 -13.41
C ALA A 72 -6.81 3.32 -13.82
N LEU A 73 -7.73 3.37 -12.86
CA LEU A 73 -9.16 3.13 -13.10
C LEU A 73 -9.85 4.16 -14.02
N PRO A 74 -9.48 5.47 -14.02
CA PRO A 74 -10.04 6.41 -15.00
C PRO A 74 -9.61 6.11 -16.44
N ARG A 75 -8.42 5.50 -16.63
CA ARG A 75 -7.88 5.17 -17.96
C ARG A 75 -8.37 3.81 -18.44
N ARG A 76 -8.60 2.87 -17.52
CA ARG A 76 -9.08 1.50 -17.80
C ARG A 76 -10.10 1.08 -16.75
N PRO A 77 -11.37 1.47 -16.91
CA PRO A 77 -12.43 1.14 -15.95
C PRO A 77 -12.73 -0.37 -15.93
N ASP A 78 -12.55 -1.06 -17.06
CA ASP A 78 -12.81 -2.50 -17.21
C ASP A 78 -11.58 -3.37 -16.87
N MET A 79 -10.64 -2.85 -16.09
CA MET A 79 -9.48 -3.63 -15.65
C MET A 79 -9.94 -4.85 -14.84
N ASP A 80 -9.47 -6.02 -15.27
CA ASP A 80 -9.76 -7.28 -14.62
C ASP A 80 -9.20 -7.32 -13.19
N LEU A 81 -9.66 -8.28 -12.40
CA LEU A 81 -9.22 -8.42 -11.00
C LEU A 81 -7.70 -8.58 -10.91
N TRP A 82 -7.11 -9.41 -11.76
CA TRP A 82 -5.68 -9.66 -11.76
C TRP A 82 -4.89 -8.42 -12.20
N GLY A 83 -5.34 -7.72 -13.24
CA GLY A 83 -4.76 -6.45 -13.64
C GLY A 83 -4.71 -5.44 -12.51
N ARG A 84 -5.82 -5.27 -11.76
CA ARG A 84 -5.87 -4.35 -10.60
C ARG A 84 -4.90 -4.76 -9.50
N MET A 85 -4.91 -6.05 -9.15
CA MET A 85 -4.01 -6.55 -8.10
C MET A 85 -2.54 -6.38 -8.50
N LEU A 86 -2.18 -6.66 -9.76
CA LEU A 86 -0.81 -6.52 -10.26
C LEU A 86 -0.35 -5.07 -10.34
N THR A 87 -1.20 -4.12 -10.75
CA THR A 87 -0.80 -2.70 -10.79
C THR A 87 -0.62 -2.12 -9.39
N ALA A 88 -1.50 -2.41 -8.45
CA ALA A 88 -1.31 -1.98 -7.07
C ALA A 88 -0.09 -2.66 -6.42
N LEU A 89 0.11 -3.96 -6.67
CA LEU A 89 1.26 -4.71 -6.18
C LEU A 89 2.57 -4.13 -6.69
N THR A 90 2.68 -3.87 -7.99
CA THR A 90 3.92 -3.35 -8.59
C THR A 90 4.27 -1.96 -8.04
N VAL A 91 3.29 -1.07 -7.89
CA VAL A 91 3.51 0.27 -7.31
C VAL A 91 3.91 0.19 -5.84
N ALA A 92 3.18 -0.59 -5.03
CA ALA A 92 3.49 -0.74 -3.61
C ALA A 92 4.88 -1.40 -3.41
N PHE A 93 5.16 -2.47 -4.16
CA PHE A 93 6.46 -3.15 -4.10
C PHE A 93 7.59 -2.21 -4.50
N ALA A 94 7.47 -1.48 -5.62
CA ALA A 94 8.51 -0.58 -6.08
C ALA A 94 8.79 0.52 -5.03
N ALA A 95 7.74 1.15 -4.49
CA ALA A 95 7.89 2.21 -3.50
C ALA A 95 8.51 1.71 -2.19
N THR A 96 8.02 0.58 -1.64
CA THR A 96 8.52 0.13 -0.34
C THR A 96 9.85 -0.60 -0.42
N PHE A 97 10.14 -1.28 -1.54
CA PHE A 97 11.45 -1.85 -1.80
C PHE A 97 12.51 -0.76 -2.02
N LEU A 98 12.17 0.32 -2.75
CA LEU A 98 13.05 1.47 -2.89
C LEU A 98 13.32 2.13 -1.53
N ASN A 99 12.29 2.32 -0.70
CA ASN A 99 12.46 2.84 0.65
C ASN A 99 13.38 1.95 1.50
N LEU A 100 13.23 0.62 1.40
CA LEU A 100 14.12 -0.32 2.08
C LEU A 100 15.56 -0.18 1.58
N LEU A 101 15.78 -0.05 0.27
CA LEU A 101 17.12 0.16 -0.29
C LEU A 101 17.76 1.47 0.19
N LEU A 102 17.00 2.57 0.23
CA LEU A 102 17.51 3.86 0.70
C LEU A 102 17.92 3.80 2.18
N ASN A 103 17.03 3.28 3.03
CA ASN A 103 17.30 3.17 4.46
C ASN A 103 18.38 2.13 4.79
N ALA A 104 18.50 1.05 4.01
CA ALA A 104 19.53 0.03 4.21
C ALA A 104 20.92 0.48 3.75
N ASN A 105 21.00 1.36 2.74
CA ASN A 105 22.27 1.88 2.21
C ASN A 105 22.69 3.24 2.82
N GLY A 106 21.89 3.82 3.72
CA GLY A 106 22.25 5.03 4.47
C GLY A 106 22.30 6.31 3.63
N LEU A 107 21.49 6.39 2.57
CA LEU A 107 21.24 7.63 1.80
C LEU A 107 20.04 8.37 2.38
#